data_AF-A0A2W4HQU3-F1
#
_entry.id   AF-A0A2W4HQU3-F1
#
_cell.length_a   1.000
_cell.length_b   1.000
_cell.length_c   1.000
_cell.angle_alpha   90.00
_cell.angle_beta   90.00
_cell.angle_gamma   90.00
#
_symmetry.space_group_name_H-M   'P 1'
#
loop_
_entity.id
_entity.type
_entity.pdbx_description
1 polymer ?
#
loop_
_entity_poly.entity_id
_entity_poly.type
_entity_poly.pdbx_seq_one_letter_code
_entity_poly.pdbx_strand_id
1 'polypeptide(L)'
;MGLRTRYILICRNGSARISVEFDLKQNIDVALQEVQAKLSRAQRSLPDGIEPPTISKTNPEDQPIMWLTVSSQTKSRQELMTYVRDVLKDKFTSLPGVGDVDLGGYVEPALRVWANKAALNRYAFTCTGYHQFYSE
;
A
#
# COMPACT_ATOMS: atom_id res chain seq x y z
N MET A 1 34.76 9.55 1.68
CA MET A 1 34.34 8.43 2.54
C MET A 1 33.08 7.87 1.90
N GLY A 2 33.15 6.65 1.37
CA GLY A 2 32.32 6.18 0.25
C GLY A 2 30.87 5.89 0.63
N LEU A 3 29.94 6.60 -0.01
CA LEU A 3 28.51 6.29 0.04
C LEU A 3 28.19 5.36 -1.13
N ARG A 4 27.94 4.08 -0.85
CA ARG A 4 27.25 3.20 -1.79
C ARG A 4 25.74 3.40 -1.60
N THR A 5 25.22 4.50 -2.08
CA THR A 5 23.77 4.69 -2.17
C THR A 5 23.29 3.95 -3.41
N ARG A 6 22.63 2.80 -3.22
CA ARG A 6 22.00 2.07 -4.31
C ARG A 6 20.56 2.54 -4.43
N TYR A 7 20.19 2.98 -5.63
CA TYR A 7 18.82 3.33 -5.98
C TYR A 7 18.24 2.20 -6.83
N ILE A 8 17.11 1.63 -6.40
CA ILE A 8 16.34 0.69 -7.21
C ILE A 8 15.02 1.37 -7.55
N LEU A 9 14.74 1.52 -8.84
CA LEU A 9 13.49 2.06 -9.36
C LEU A 9 12.72 0.93 -10.03
N ILE A 10 11.46 0.74 -9.61
CA ILE A 10 10.54 -0.17 -10.28
C ILE A 10 9.31 0.65 -10.68
N CYS A 11 9.02 0.72 -11.98
CA CYS A 11 7.82 1.35 -12.51
C CYS A 11 6.87 0.28 -13.04
N ARG A 12 5.61 0.29 -12.59
CA ARG A 12 4.58 -0.64 -13.06
C ARG A 12 3.21 0.03 -13.02
N ASN A 13 2.49 0.04 -14.14
CA ASN A 13 1.07 0.42 -14.25
C ASN A 13 0.69 1.70 -13.48
N GLY A 14 1.40 2.82 -13.71
CA GLY A 14 1.10 4.09 -13.04
C GLY A 14 1.63 4.23 -11.61
N SER A 15 2.27 3.19 -11.07
CA SER A 15 2.99 3.24 -9.79
C SER A 15 4.50 3.22 -10.00
N ALA A 16 5.22 4.00 -9.20
CA ALA A 16 6.69 3.99 -9.14
C ALA A 16 7.12 3.73 -7.70
N ARG A 17 8.03 2.76 -7.51
CA ARG A 17 8.66 2.46 -6.22
C ARG A 17 10.15 2.79 -6.30
N ILE A 18 10.61 3.64 -5.39
CA ILE A 18 12.03 4.00 -5.23
C ILE A 18 12.51 3.43 -3.90
N SER A 19 13.48 2.54 -3.95
CA SER A 19 14.18 2.03 -2.76
C SER A 19 15.54 2.69 -2.65
N VAL A 20 15.83 3.26 -1.47
CA VAL A 20 17.10 3.90 -1.14
C VAL A 20 17.76 3.13 -0.02
N GLU A 21 18.94 2.59 -0.30
CA GLU A 21 19.75 1.88 0.69
C GLU A 21 20.80 2.83 1.28
N PHE A 22 20.86 2.89 2.61
CA PHE A 22 21.79 3.73 3.36
C PHE A 22 22.84 2.86 4.06
N ASP A 23 24.03 3.42 4.26
CA ASP A 23 25.09 2.77 5.03
C ASP A 23 24.73 2.75 6.52
N LEU A 24 25.07 1.66 7.22
CA LEU A 24 24.80 1.41 8.65
C LEU A 24 25.30 2.54 9.58
N LYS A 25 26.28 3.34 9.14
CA LYS A 25 26.85 4.45 9.94
C LYS A 25 25.99 5.72 9.94
N GLN A 26 24.98 5.82 9.09
CA GLN A 26 24.12 7.00 9.02
C GLN A 26 22.89 6.84 9.91
N ASN A 27 22.52 7.90 10.63
CA ASN A 27 21.26 7.93 11.35
C ASN A 27 20.10 7.94 10.34
N ILE A 28 19.29 6.88 10.38
CA ILE A 28 18.14 6.70 9.48
C ILE A 28 17.06 7.77 9.65
N ASP A 29 16.93 8.39 10.82
CA ASP A 29 15.97 9.45 11.07
C ASP A 29 16.38 10.74 10.35
N VAL A 30 17.69 11.03 10.31
CA VAL A 30 18.26 12.14 9.53
C VAL A 30 18.08 11.88 8.04
N ALA A 31 18.36 10.66 7.59
CA ALA A 31 18.16 10.27 6.19
C ALA A 31 16.67 10.38 5.78
N LEU A 32 15.74 10.00 6.66
CA LEU A 32 14.31 10.12 6.43
C LEU A 32 13.90 11.59 6.27
N GLN A 33 14.40 12.48 7.14
CA GLN A 33 14.15 13.92 7.02
C GLN A 33 14.69 14.49 5.70
N GLU A 34 15.88 14.07 5.27
CA GLU A 34 16.44 14.48 3.98
C GLU A 34 15.58 14.02 2.80
N VAL A 35 15.09 12.77 2.84
CA VAL A 35 14.21 12.22 1.79
C VAL A 35 12.87 12.96 1.77
N GLN A 36 12.25 13.23 2.92
CA GLN A 36 11.02 14.01 3.03
C GLN A 36 11.20 15.42 2.46
N ALA A 37 12.31 16.09 2.77
CA ALA A 37 12.61 17.42 2.26
C ALA A 37 12.82 17.43 0.74
N LYS A 38 13.47 16.40 0.18
CA LYS A 38 13.62 16.24 -1.28
C LYS A 38 12.30 15.92 -1.97
N LEU A 39 11.50 15.03 -1.39
CA LEU A 39 10.18 14.68 -1.89
C LEU A 39 9.26 15.89 -1.94
N SER A 40 9.22 16.69 -0.87
CA SER A 40 8.41 17.92 -0.81
C SER A 40 8.80 18.93 -1.88
N ARG A 41 10.09 19.01 -2.24
CA ARG A 41 10.55 19.87 -3.35
C ARG A 41 10.13 19.31 -4.70
N ALA A 42 10.28 18.01 -4.90
CA ALA A 42 9.93 17.30 -6.13
C ALA A 42 8.42 17.21 -6.37
N GLN A 43 7.60 17.30 -5.31
CA GLN A 43 6.15 17.25 -5.40
C GLN A 43 5.57 18.37 -6.27
N ARG A 44 6.22 19.54 -6.32
CA ARG A 44 5.87 20.64 -7.22
C ARG A 44 6.14 20.36 -8.70
N SER A 45 6.89 19.31 -9.01
CA SER A 45 7.20 18.87 -10.37
C SER A 45 6.40 17.63 -10.77
N LEU A 46 5.53 17.12 -9.89
CA LEU A 46 4.65 16.00 -10.19
C LEU A 46 3.40 16.49 -10.93
N PRO A 47 2.87 15.71 -11.89
CA PRO A 47 1.57 15.97 -12.52
C PRO A 47 0.42 16.06 -11.50
N ASP A 48 -0.57 16.91 -11.80
CA ASP A 48 -1.81 16.99 -11.02
C ASP A 48 -2.58 15.66 -11.08
N GLY A 49 -3.15 15.25 -9.94
CA GLY A 49 -3.96 14.02 -9.83
C GLY A 49 -3.20 12.77 -9.37
N ILE A 50 -1.94 12.90 -8.94
CA ILE A 50 -1.19 11.81 -8.31
C ILE A 50 -1.52 11.72 -6.82
N GLU A 51 -1.76 10.51 -6.32
CA GLU A 51 -1.89 10.25 -4.89
C GLU A 51 -0.60 10.64 -4.15
N PRO A 52 -0.71 11.23 -2.94
CA PRO A 52 0.46 11.69 -2.21
C PRO A 52 1.43 10.52 -1.98
N PRO A 53 2.71 10.67 -2.38
CA PRO A 53 3.70 9.61 -2.21
C PRO A 53 3.92 9.33 -0.72
N THR A 54 3.93 8.04 -0.36
CA THR A 54 4.19 7.60 1.01
C THR A 54 5.64 7.19 1.17
N ILE A 55 6.22 7.51 2.33
CA ILE A 55 7.57 7.09 2.70
C ILE A 55 7.44 6.10 3.85
N SER A 56 7.95 4.89 3.67
CA SER A 56 8.03 3.87 4.71
C SER A 56 9.47 3.48 4.97
N LYS A 57 9.84 3.32 6.24
CA LYS A 57 11.08 2.67 6.63
C LYS A 57 10.87 1.16 6.54
N THR A 58 11.73 0.47 5.82
CA THR A 58 11.70 -0.99 5.69
C THR A 58 13.07 -1.52 6.06
N ASN A 59 13.12 -2.51 6.94
CA ASN A 59 14.35 -3.21 7.26
C ASN A 59 14.43 -4.50 6.42
N PRO A 60 15.43 -4.65 5.53
CA PRO A 60 15.57 -5.85 4.69
C PRO A 60 15.76 -7.14 5.50
N GLU A 61 16.19 -7.04 6.76
CA GLU A 61 16.35 -8.16 7.68
C GLU A 61 15.03 -8.65 8.30
N ASP A 62 13.91 -7.97 8.05
CA ASP A 62 12.57 -8.39 8.51
C ASP A 62 12.06 -9.56 7.66
N GLN A 63 12.82 -10.65 7.63
CA GLN A 63 12.41 -11.89 6.96
C GLN A 63 11.34 -12.59 7.81
N PRO A 64 10.27 -13.12 7.18
CA PRO A 64 9.24 -13.83 7.92
C PRO A 64 9.84 -15.05 8.62
N ILE A 65 9.63 -15.17 9.93
CA ILE A 65 10.08 -16.33 10.72
C ILE A 65 9.24 -17.57 10.37
N MET A 66 8.00 -17.39 9.90
CA MET A 66 7.07 -18.47 9.58
C MET A 66 6.09 -18.07 8.47
N TRP A 67 5.77 -19.03 7.59
CA TRP A 67 4.69 -18.91 6.60
C TRP A 67 3.57 -19.90 6.94
N LEU A 68 2.34 -19.39 6.99
CA LEU A 68 1.15 -20.21 7.23
C LEU A 68 0.23 -20.15 6.01
N THR A 69 -0.20 -21.32 5.53
CA THR A 69 -1.21 -21.42 4.48
C THR A 69 -2.55 -21.76 5.10
N VAL A 70 -3.57 -20.96 4.78
CA VAL A 70 -4.93 -21.17 5.27
C VAL A 70 -5.80 -21.64 4.11
N SER A 71 -6.46 -22.80 4.27
CA SER A 71 -7.37 -23.38 3.28
C SER A 71 -8.69 -23.77 3.93
N SER A 72 -9.79 -23.64 3.19
CA SER A 72 -11.13 -24.07 3.62
C SER A 72 -11.84 -24.80 2.48
N GLN A 73 -12.61 -25.83 2.81
CA GLN A 73 -13.47 -26.54 1.85
C GLN A 73 -14.89 -25.94 1.78
N THR A 74 -15.28 -25.14 2.78
CA THR A 74 -16.66 -24.64 2.94
C THR A 74 -16.80 -23.14 2.70
N LYS A 75 -15.74 -22.36 2.91
CA LYS A 75 -15.75 -20.90 2.70
C LYS A 75 -15.24 -20.55 1.31
N SER A 76 -15.85 -19.55 0.69
CA SER A 76 -15.28 -18.95 -0.52
C SER A 76 -13.93 -18.29 -0.22
N ARG A 77 -13.11 -18.13 -1.26
CA ARG A 77 -11.81 -17.47 -1.13
C ARG A 77 -11.93 -16.07 -0.53
N GLN A 78 -12.96 -15.31 -0.91
CA GLN A 78 -13.16 -13.95 -0.38
C GLN A 78 -13.46 -13.96 1.13
N GLU A 79 -14.40 -14.79 1.57
CA GLU A 79 -14.75 -14.91 3.00
C GLU A 79 -13.57 -15.41 3.84
N LEU A 80 -12.77 -16.33 3.30
CA LEU A 80 -11.57 -16.82 3.97
C LEU A 80 -10.55 -15.69 4.16
N MET A 81 -10.34 -14.84 3.15
CA MET A 81 -9.40 -13.73 3.24
C MET A 81 -9.86 -12.65 4.21
N THR A 82 -11.16 -12.34 4.23
CA THR A 82 -11.75 -11.45 5.26
C THR A 82 -11.54 -12.04 6.65
N TYR A 83 -11.80 -13.32 6.85
CA TYR A 83 -11.57 -13.97 8.14
C TYR A 83 -10.10 -13.96 8.57
N VAL A 84 -9.18 -14.21 7.63
CA VAL A 84 -7.73 -14.13 7.90
C VAL A 84 -7.33 -12.72 8.32
N ARG A 85 -7.82 -11.69 7.63
CA ARG A 85 -7.54 -10.28 7.97
C ARG A 85 -8.12 -9.92 9.33
N ASP A 86 -9.42 -10.07 9.51
CA ASP A 86 -10.13 -9.45 10.64
C ASP A 86 -10.00 -10.26 11.93
N VAL A 87 -9.67 -11.55 11.82
CA VAL A 87 -9.59 -12.44 12.99
C VAL A 87 -8.18 -12.97 13.21
N LEU A 88 -7.57 -13.56 12.18
CA LEU A 88 -6.27 -14.21 12.37
C LEU A 88 -5.14 -13.19 12.51
N LYS A 89 -5.09 -12.16 11.66
CA LYS A 89 -4.05 -11.13 11.73
C LYS A 89 -4.04 -10.45 13.11
N ASP A 90 -5.19 -10.02 13.60
CA ASP A 90 -5.32 -9.36 14.89
C ASP A 90 -4.90 -10.27 16.05
N LYS A 91 -5.27 -11.56 15.98
CA LYS A 91 -4.86 -12.55 16.97
C LYS A 91 -3.35 -12.78 16.98
N PHE A 92 -2.72 -12.93 15.81
CA PHE A 92 -1.28 -13.14 15.73
C PHE A 92 -0.49 -11.90 16.14
N THR A 93 -0.95 -10.71 15.74
CA THR A 93 -0.32 -9.44 16.11
C THR A 93 -0.36 -9.20 17.63
N SER A 94 -1.39 -9.71 18.30
CA SER A 94 -1.53 -9.61 19.76
C SER A 94 -0.60 -10.57 20.55
N LEU A 95 0.08 -11.51 19.88
CA LEU A 95 0.97 -12.45 20.58
C LEU A 95 2.30 -11.79 20.96
N PRO A 96 2.80 -12.02 22.18
CA PRO A 96 4.09 -11.48 22.60
C PRO A 96 5.22 -12.06 21.74
N GLY A 97 6.04 -11.18 21.16
CA GLY A 97 7.17 -11.56 20.30
C GLY A 97 6.87 -11.53 18.80
N VAL A 98 5.63 -11.22 18.39
CA VAL A 98 5.30 -10.99 16.99
C VAL A 98 5.57 -9.53 16.64
N GLY A 99 6.48 -9.29 15.69
CA GLY A 99 6.82 -7.95 15.20
C GLY A 99 5.88 -7.45 14.11
N ASP A 100 5.58 -8.30 13.13
CA ASP A 100 4.66 -7.99 12.04
C ASP A 100 4.00 -9.27 11.48
N VAL A 101 2.83 -9.11 10.84
CA VAL A 101 2.07 -10.19 10.21
C VAL A 101 1.64 -9.76 8.80
N ASP A 102 2.31 -10.34 7.81
CA ASP A 102 2.03 -10.12 6.39
C ASP A 102 1.03 -11.12 5.81
N LEU A 103 0.17 -10.62 4.91
CA LEU A 103 -0.83 -11.43 4.21
C LEU A 103 -0.40 -11.68 2.75
N GLY A 104 0.15 -12.86 2.49
CA GLY A 104 0.53 -13.29 1.14
C GLY A 104 -0.67 -13.56 0.22
N GLY A 105 -0.62 -13.07 -1.02
CA GLY A 105 -1.68 -13.31 -2.02
C GLY A 105 -3.02 -12.60 -1.72
N TYR A 106 -2.97 -11.62 -0.83
CA TYR A 106 -4.12 -10.84 -0.42
C TYR A 106 -4.65 -9.94 -1.54
N VAL A 107 -5.95 -10.05 -1.80
CA VAL A 107 -6.67 -9.17 -2.71
C VAL A 107 -7.65 -8.40 -1.86
N GLU A 108 -7.45 -7.10 -1.75
CA GLU A 108 -8.38 -6.22 -1.05
C GLU A 108 -9.76 -6.31 -1.69
N PRO A 109 -10.82 -6.56 -0.89
CA PRO A 109 -12.19 -6.49 -1.36
C PRO A 109 -12.44 -5.10 -1.97
N ALA A 110 -12.48 -5.03 -3.29
CA ALA A 110 -12.79 -3.82 -4.01
C ALA A 110 -14.27 -3.87 -4.43
N LEU A 111 -15.07 -2.94 -3.92
CA LEU A 111 -16.41 -2.72 -4.44
C LEU A 111 -16.30 -2.06 -5.82
N ARG A 112 -16.57 -2.83 -6.88
CA ARG A 112 -16.63 -2.28 -8.24
C ARG A 112 -18.07 -1.89 -8.57
N VAL A 113 -18.32 -0.60 -8.66
CA VAL A 113 -19.60 -0.06 -9.13
C VAL A 113 -19.55 0.10 -10.65
N TRP A 114 -20.34 -0.71 -11.35
CA TRP A 114 -20.51 -0.61 -12.80
C TRP A 114 -21.66 0.34 -13.11
N ALA A 115 -21.33 1.58 -13.46
CA ALA A 115 -22.35 2.57 -13.77
C ALA A 115 -22.97 2.31 -15.16
N ASN A 116 -24.29 2.13 -15.21
CA ASN A 116 -25.03 1.98 -16.47
C ASN A 116 -25.32 3.36 -17.08
N LYS A 117 -24.61 3.70 -18.15
CA LYS A 117 -24.73 4.99 -18.85
C LYS A 117 -26.16 5.29 -19.35
N ALA A 118 -26.91 4.27 -19.78
CA ALA A 118 -28.28 4.46 -20.26
C ALA A 118 -29.25 4.82 -19.13
N ALA A 119 -29.06 4.20 -17.96
CA ALA A 119 -29.82 4.53 -16.75
C ALA A 119 -29.45 5.93 -16.22
N LEU A 120 -28.16 6.27 -16.19
CA LEU A 120 -27.68 7.58 -15.73
C LEU A 120 -28.23 8.74 -16.58
N ASN A 121 -28.23 8.59 -17.91
CA ASN A 121 -28.76 9.60 -18.82
C ASN A 121 -30.27 9.82 -18.65
N ARG A 122 -31.02 8.77 -18.27
CA ARG A 122 -32.47 8.87 -18.03
C ARG A 122 -32.80 9.72 -16.79
N TYR A 123 -31.88 9.81 -15.85
CA TYR A 123 -31.99 10.63 -14.64
C TYR A 123 -31.16 11.92 -14.70
N ALA A 124 -30.63 12.30 -15.88
CA ALA A 124 -29.78 13.46 -16.10
C ALA A 124 -28.48 13.51 -15.24
N PHE A 125 -28.00 12.37 -14.74
CA PHE A 125 -26.75 12.29 -14.00
C PHE A 125 -25.56 12.00 -14.93
N THR A 126 -24.48 12.76 -14.80
CA THR A 126 -23.21 12.51 -15.49
C THR A 126 -22.19 11.92 -14.51
N CYS A 127 -21.31 11.00 -14.97
CA CYS A 127 -20.30 10.33 -14.14
C CYS A 127 -19.44 11.28 -13.27
N THR A 128 -19.24 12.53 -13.69
CA THR A 128 -18.55 13.56 -12.90
C THR A 128 -19.22 13.86 -11.56
N GLY A 129 -20.56 13.78 -11.48
CA GLY A 129 -21.30 14.02 -10.23
C GLY A 129 -21.18 12.88 -9.21
N TYR A 130 -20.84 11.65 -9.64
CA TYR A 130 -20.81 10.48 -8.75
C TYR A 130 -19.66 10.50 -7.74
N HIS A 131 -18.53 11.14 -8.09
CA HIS A 131 -17.39 11.31 -7.19
C HIS A 131 -17.69 12.27 -6.03
N GLN A 132 -18.60 13.23 -6.24
CA GLN A 132 -18.92 14.29 -5.30
C GLN A 132 -19.92 13.86 -4.21
N PHE A 133 -20.69 12.78 -4.44
CA PHE A 133 -21.67 12.24 -3.47
C PHE A 133 -21.07 11.31 -2.41
N TYR A 134 -19.81 10.88 -2.56
CA TYR A 134 -19.13 9.97 -1.62
C TYR A 134 -18.09 10.69 -0.73
N SER A 135 -17.96 12.01 -0.84
CA SER A 135 -17.01 12.82 -0.06
C SER A 135 -17.67 13.69 1.01
N GLU A 136 -18.88 13.36 1.45
CA GLU A 136 -19.55 13.95 2.63
C GLU A 136 -19.71 12.92 3.75
#